data_AF-A0A9D6RDT3-F1
#
_entry.id   AF-A0A9D6RDT3-F1
#
_cell.length_a   1.000
_cell.length_b   1.000
_cell.length_c   1.000
_cell.angle_alpha   90.00
_cell.angle_beta   90.00
_cell.angle_gamma   90.00
#
_symmetry.space_group_name_H-M   'P 1'
#
loop_
_entity.id
_entity.type
_entity.pdbx_description
1 polymer ?
#
loop_
_entity_poly.entity_id
_entity_poly.type
_entity_poly.pdbx_seq_one_letter_code
_entity_poly.pdbx_strand_id
1 'polypeptide(L)'
;MNVEMRGMRTGLAAAIVLIAVLWGMAGCGGSGSSGFDVSPLTEAQAITRAIDSGQCVAFEQQTICASGAEARATPLEGALVIIEEPSSPLVCDGDAPAQAQSCTASLEFTTVGFSTPTSLRAAVSDSERGPWSLVPLTVSEDVTGPRTVSITVPGIPDATKPMPVIAAVLVNIGPAPEPAPQTAAHLADFSVDVVYVSSRLEIVVPR
;
A
#
# COMPACT_ATOMS: atom_id res chain seq x y z
N MET A 1 49.33 60.73 -57.26
CA MET A 1 48.22 60.56 -58.21
C MET A 1 47.03 60.00 -57.44
N ASN A 2 45.96 60.81 -57.31
CA ASN A 2 44.53 60.59 -56.98
C ASN A 2 44.16 59.43 -56.01
N VAL A 3 43.60 59.66 -54.80
CA VAL A 3 42.27 60.23 -54.41
C VAL A 3 41.14 59.38 -55.05
N GLU A 4 40.29 58.62 -54.34
CA GLU A 4 39.18 58.95 -53.41
C GLU A 4 38.89 57.69 -52.55
N MET A 5 38.57 57.67 -51.24
CA MET A 5 37.75 58.48 -50.33
C MET A 5 36.22 58.34 -50.52
N ARG A 6 35.59 57.46 -49.71
CA ARG A 6 34.25 57.61 -49.06
C ARG A 6 33.93 56.29 -48.35
N GLY A 7 33.62 56.20 -47.07
CA GLY A 7 33.11 57.20 -46.14
C GLY A 7 31.77 56.74 -45.55
N MET A 8 31.83 55.85 -44.57
CA MET A 8 31.21 55.94 -43.22
C MET A 8 29.84 56.65 -43.08
N ARG A 9 28.88 55.99 -42.37
CA ARG A 9 27.95 56.51 -41.31
C ARG A 9 26.63 55.71 -41.29
N THR A 10 26.37 54.86 -40.28
CA THR A 10 25.69 55.14 -38.99
C THR A 10 24.28 55.72 -39.11
N GLY A 11 23.28 55.06 -38.51
CA GLY A 11 21.98 55.68 -38.23
C GLY A 11 20.88 54.71 -37.75
N LEU A 12 20.67 54.69 -36.44
CA LEU A 12 19.59 54.04 -35.66
C LEU A 12 18.18 54.60 -35.95
N ALA A 13 17.13 53.77 -35.82
CA ALA A 13 15.80 54.03 -35.20
C ALA A 13 14.87 52.81 -35.48
N ALA A 14 14.39 52.03 -34.49
CA ALA A 14 13.21 52.28 -33.62
C ALA A 14 11.91 52.54 -34.42
N ALA A 15 10.72 52.00 -34.15
CA ALA A 15 10.17 51.00 -33.24
C ALA A 15 8.64 50.88 -33.57
N ILE A 16 8.01 49.75 -33.18
CA ILE A 16 6.58 49.60 -32.78
C ILE A 16 5.50 49.73 -33.88
N VAL A 17 4.60 48.74 -33.97
CA VAL A 17 3.14 48.83 -33.68
C VAL A 17 2.49 47.44 -33.81
N LEU A 18 1.74 47.12 -32.76
CA LEU A 18 0.93 45.94 -32.44
C LEU A 18 -0.47 46.09 -33.09
N ILE A 19 -1.17 44.98 -33.40
CA ILE A 19 -2.64 44.75 -33.22
C ILE A 19 -3.32 43.92 -34.34
N ALA A 20 -4.12 42.96 -33.87
CA ALA A 20 -5.31 42.32 -34.43
C ALA A 20 -5.15 41.18 -35.46
N VAL A 21 -5.48 39.92 -35.17
CA VAL A 21 -6.79 39.33 -34.77
C VAL A 21 -7.66 39.00 -36.00
N LEU A 22 -7.95 37.70 -36.14
CA LEU A 22 -9.14 37.06 -36.74
C LEU A 22 -9.14 36.57 -38.21
N TRP A 23 -9.42 35.24 -38.30
CA TRP A 23 -10.10 34.46 -39.37
C TRP A 23 -9.22 33.98 -40.53
N GLY A 24 -9.19 32.72 -40.93
CA GLY A 24 -9.93 31.52 -40.55
C GLY A 24 -9.77 30.46 -41.65
N MET A 25 -9.94 29.19 -41.25
CA MET A 25 -10.34 28.01 -42.04
C MET A 25 -9.28 27.03 -42.57
N ALA A 26 -9.50 25.78 -42.13
CA ALA A 26 -9.29 24.51 -42.83
C ALA A 26 -7.88 23.88 -42.84
N GLY A 27 -7.53 23.28 -41.69
CA GLY A 27 -6.55 22.19 -41.59
C GLY A 27 -7.03 21.15 -40.59
N CYS A 28 -7.81 20.19 -41.07
CA CYS A 28 -8.24 19.01 -40.33
C CYS A 28 -7.00 18.16 -39.99
N GLY A 29 -6.70 18.02 -38.70
CA GLY A 29 -5.56 17.26 -38.20
C GLY A 29 -5.76 17.01 -36.73
N GLY A 30 -6.68 16.10 -36.42
CA GLY A 30 -6.98 15.68 -35.06
C GLY A 30 -5.72 15.11 -34.40
N SER A 31 -5.16 15.86 -33.45
CA SER A 31 -4.45 15.24 -32.34
C SER A 31 -5.52 14.80 -31.35
N GLY A 32 -5.92 13.53 -31.47
CA GLY A 32 -6.62 12.85 -30.40
C GLY A 32 -5.75 12.94 -29.15
N SER A 33 -6.14 13.80 -28.22
CA SER A 33 -5.71 13.68 -26.84
C SER A 33 -6.24 12.32 -26.38
N SER A 34 -5.38 11.31 -26.42
CA SER A 34 -5.60 10.07 -25.67
C SER A 34 -5.53 10.46 -24.20
N GLY A 35 -6.63 11.01 -23.70
CA GLY A 35 -6.99 10.98 -22.30
C GLY A 35 -7.13 9.52 -21.91
N PHE A 36 -6.00 8.86 -21.68
CA PHE A 36 -5.96 7.76 -20.74
C PHE A 36 -6.33 8.40 -19.42
N ASP A 37 -7.61 8.32 -19.10
CA ASP A 37 -8.11 8.44 -17.75
C ASP A 37 -7.45 7.27 -16.99
N VAL A 38 -6.21 7.47 -16.56
CA VAL A 38 -5.55 6.60 -15.60
C VAL A 38 -6.36 6.78 -14.33
N SER A 39 -7.40 5.96 -14.20
CA SER A 39 -8.18 5.89 -12.98
C SER A 39 -7.18 5.77 -11.84
N PRO A 40 -7.31 6.60 -10.79
CA PRO A 40 -6.41 6.51 -9.65
C PRO A 40 -6.40 5.06 -9.16
N LEU A 41 -5.20 4.53 -8.92
CA LEU A 41 -4.99 3.19 -8.42
C LEU A 41 -5.88 3.01 -7.18
N THR A 42 -6.73 1.98 -7.14
CA THR A 42 -7.56 1.70 -5.97
C THR A 42 -6.75 0.95 -4.91
N GLU A 43 -7.19 0.98 -3.64
CA GLU A 43 -6.48 0.27 -2.56
C GLU A 43 -6.35 -1.23 -2.87
N ALA A 44 -7.43 -1.86 -3.33
CA ALA A 44 -7.41 -3.27 -3.71
C ALA A 44 -6.40 -3.57 -4.83
N GLN A 45 -6.25 -2.66 -5.80
CA GLN A 45 -5.24 -2.80 -6.86
C GLN A 45 -3.82 -2.60 -6.32
N ALA A 46 -3.62 -1.68 -5.37
CA ALA A 46 -2.33 -1.49 -4.71
C ALA A 46 -1.94 -2.72 -3.88
N ILE A 47 -2.87 -3.31 -3.13
CA ILE A 47 -2.68 -4.55 -2.37
C ILE A 47 -2.36 -5.71 -3.32
N THR A 48 -3.18 -5.92 -4.35
CA THR A 48 -2.95 -6.96 -5.37
C THR A 48 -1.55 -6.82 -5.97
N ARG A 49 -1.16 -5.60 -6.35
CA ARG A 49 0.15 -5.33 -6.94
C ARG A 49 1.28 -5.57 -5.94
N ALA A 50 1.13 -5.17 -4.68
CA ALA A 50 2.13 -5.42 -3.65
C ALA A 50 2.35 -6.94 -3.51
N ILE A 51 1.28 -7.71 -3.31
CA ILE A 51 1.31 -9.18 -3.20
C ILE A 51 1.98 -9.80 -4.43
N ASP A 52 1.49 -9.49 -5.63
CA ASP A 52 1.93 -10.16 -6.86
C ASP A 52 3.37 -9.79 -7.27
N SER A 53 3.84 -8.59 -6.94
CA SER A 53 5.20 -8.15 -7.24
C SER A 53 6.21 -8.45 -6.13
N GLY A 54 5.75 -8.75 -4.91
CA GLY A 54 6.60 -8.88 -3.74
C GLY A 54 7.29 -7.56 -3.34
N GLN A 55 6.66 -6.42 -3.62
CA GLN A 55 7.26 -5.08 -3.42
C GLN A 55 6.33 -4.13 -2.68
N CYS A 56 6.89 -3.01 -2.21
CA CYS A 56 6.12 -1.89 -1.72
C CYS A 56 5.53 -1.06 -2.87
N VAL A 57 4.26 -0.69 -2.71
CA VAL A 57 3.47 0.13 -3.61
C VAL A 57 2.99 1.35 -2.82
N ALA A 58 3.28 2.54 -3.33
CA ALA A 58 2.74 3.77 -2.77
C ALA A 58 1.23 3.88 -3.09
N PHE A 59 0.42 4.21 -2.09
CA PHE A 59 -1.02 4.39 -2.24
C PHE A 59 -1.49 5.53 -1.34
N GLU A 60 -1.99 6.61 -1.96
CA GLU A 60 -2.39 7.83 -1.26
C GLU A 60 -1.30 8.36 -0.31
N GLN A 61 -1.57 8.41 1.00
CA GLN A 61 -0.65 8.88 2.04
C GLN A 61 0.05 7.72 2.78
N GLN A 62 -0.19 6.47 2.37
CA GLN A 62 0.38 5.28 2.98
C GLN A 62 1.24 4.47 1.99
N THR A 63 2.06 3.58 2.53
CA THR A 63 2.79 2.59 1.73
C THR A 63 2.25 1.19 2.03
N ILE A 64 1.92 0.43 0.98
CA ILE A 64 1.48 -0.96 1.10
C ILE A 64 2.61 -1.86 0.61
N CYS A 65 3.18 -2.66 1.50
CA CYS A 65 4.29 -3.55 1.27
C CYS A 65 3.82 -5.01 1.29
N ALA A 66 4.39 -5.85 0.42
CA ALA A 66 4.30 -7.29 0.62
C ALA A 66 5.07 -7.71 1.88
N SER A 67 4.72 -8.87 2.43
CA SER A 67 5.54 -9.58 3.41
C SER A 67 6.99 -9.67 2.94
N GLY A 68 7.93 -9.31 3.81
CA GLY A 68 9.37 -9.32 3.54
C GLY A 68 9.90 -8.16 2.69
N ALA A 69 9.04 -7.29 2.13
CA ALA A 69 9.49 -6.13 1.37
C ALA A 69 9.94 -4.99 2.30
N GLU A 70 11.07 -4.37 2.01
CA GLU A 70 11.56 -3.21 2.77
C GLU A 70 10.79 -1.94 2.46
N ALA A 71 10.26 -1.30 3.50
CA ALA A 71 9.68 0.03 3.39
C ALA A 71 10.75 1.06 2.99
N ARG A 72 10.35 1.99 2.12
CA ARG A 72 11.18 3.11 1.67
C ARG A 72 10.71 4.46 2.23
N ALA A 73 9.67 4.44 3.05
CA ALA A 73 9.10 5.64 3.65
C ALA A 73 9.91 6.04 4.88
N THR A 74 10.49 7.25 4.90
CA THR A 74 11.09 7.82 6.11
C THR A 74 10.01 8.00 7.19
N PRO A 75 10.24 7.63 8.46
CA PRO A 75 11.48 7.16 9.10
C PRO A 75 11.63 5.62 9.15
N LEU A 76 10.80 4.87 8.44
CA LEU A 76 10.78 3.40 8.40
C LEU A 76 11.66 2.82 7.28
N GLU A 77 12.63 3.57 6.77
CA GLU A 77 13.50 3.11 5.69
C GLU A 77 14.29 1.86 6.11
N GLY A 78 14.15 0.79 5.32
CA GLY A 78 14.77 -0.52 5.61
C GLY A 78 14.05 -1.36 6.67
N ALA A 79 12.93 -0.86 7.24
CA ALA A 79 12.08 -1.68 8.08
C ALA A 79 11.26 -2.65 7.21
N LEU A 80 10.98 -3.83 7.74
CA LEU A 80 10.13 -4.82 7.07
C LEU A 80 9.41 -5.70 8.09
N VAL A 81 8.29 -6.27 7.64
CA VAL A 81 7.55 -7.30 8.38
C VAL A 81 7.54 -8.58 7.55
N ILE A 82 7.98 -9.67 8.14
CA ILE A 82 7.95 -11.01 7.54
C ILE A 82 6.77 -11.74 8.16
N ILE A 83 5.67 -11.85 7.44
CA ILE A 83 4.55 -12.70 7.81
C ILE A 83 4.92 -14.13 7.41
N GLU A 84 5.02 -15.02 8.40
CA GLU A 84 5.46 -16.40 8.20
C GLU A 84 4.37 -17.18 7.49
N GLU A 85 4.60 -17.49 6.21
CA GLU A 85 3.63 -18.25 5.42
C GLU A 85 3.68 -19.73 5.80
N PRO A 86 2.57 -20.30 6.30
CA PRO A 86 2.55 -21.70 6.68
C PRO A 86 2.65 -22.59 5.43
N SER A 87 3.41 -23.68 5.51
CA SER A 87 3.56 -24.65 4.42
C SER A 87 2.28 -25.44 4.09
N SER A 88 1.27 -25.32 4.94
CA SER A 88 -0.06 -25.88 4.81
C SER A 88 -1.08 -24.81 5.20
N PRO A 89 -2.36 -24.94 4.79
CA PRO A 89 -3.39 -24.04 5.27
C PRO A 89 -3.39 -23.95 6.80
N LEU A 90 -3.67 -22.74 7.30
CA LEU A 90 -3.78 -22.47 8.73
C LEU A 90 -4.84 -23.39 9.33
N VAL A 91 -4.45 -24.14 10.34
CA VAL A 91 -5.35 -25.09 11.02
C VAL A 91 -5.99 -24.37 12.18
N CYS A 92 -7.32 -24.32 12.20
CA CYS A 92 -8.04 -23.81 13.34
C CYS A 92 -7.82 -24.68 14.59
N ASP A 93 -7.62 -24.05 15.74
CA ASP A 93 -7.57 -24.74 17.03
C ASP A 93 -8.94 -25.36 17.32
N GLY A 94 -8.99 -26.69 17.25
CA GLY A 94 -10.20 -27.51 17.16
C GLY A 94 -10.79 -27.99 18.49
N ASP A 95 -10.32 -27.53 19.64
CA ASP A 95 -10.98 -27.81 20.94
C ASP A 95 -12.07 -26.77 21.28
N ALA A 96 -12.45 -25.91 20.32
CA ALA A 96 -13.62 -25.08 20.49
C ALA A 96 -14.86 -26.00 20.62
N PRO A 97 -15.69 -25.85 21.67
CA PRO A 97 -16.86 -26.70 21.85
C PRO A 97 -17.69 -26.71 20.57
N ALA A 98 -18.37 -27.81 20.23
CA ALA A 98 -19.17 -27.99 19.00
C ALA A 98 -20.28 -26.94 18.76
N GLN A 99 -20.39 -25.92 19.62
CA GLN A 99 -21.28 -24.77 19.55
C GLN A 99 -20.56 -23.45 19.27
N ALA A 100 -19.22 -23.45 19.17
CA ALA A 100 -18.46 -22.27 18.81
C ALA A 100 -18.82 -21.86 17.37
N GLN A 101 -19.11 -20.58 17.17
CA GLN A 101 -19.46 -20.04 15.85
C GLN A 101 -18.24 -19.54 15.07
N SER A 102 -17.06 -19.58 15.69
CA SER A 102 -15.78 -19.20 15.10
C SER A 102 -14.68 -20.09 15.67
N CYS A 103 -13.67 -20.34 14.85
CA CYS A 103 -12.40 -20.93 15.26
C CYS A 103 -11.29 -19.91 15.02
N THR A 104 -10.11 -20.16 15.58
CA THR A 104 -8.97 -19.27 15.42
C THR A 104 -7.74 -20.04 15.00
N ALA A 105 -6.90 -19.43 14.16
CA ALA A 105 -5.57 -19.91 13.87
C ALA A 105 -4.55 -18.84 14.25
N SER A 106 -3.39 -19.28 14.75
CA SER A 106 -2.26 -18.39 15.00
C SER A 106 -1.47 -18.19 13.69
N LEU A 107 -1.25 -16.93 13.32
CA LEU A 107 -0.31 -16.57 12.26
C LEU A 107 0.80 -15.71 12.88
N GLU A 108 2.04 -16.12 12.67
CA GLU A 108 3.20 -15.42 13.20
C GLU A 108 3.76 -14.44 12.18
N PHE A 109 4.29 -13.32 12.68
CA PHE A 109 5.12 -12.44 11.89
C PHE A 109 6.30 -11.91 12.68
N THR A 110 7.36 -11.61 11.97
CA THR A 110 8.62 -11.09 12.49
C THR A 110 8.83 -9.65 12.04
N THR A 111 9.26 -8.78 12.94
CA THR A 111 9.56 -7.38 12.64
C THR A 111 11.07 -7.11 12.63
N VAL A 112 11.57 -6.40 11.61
CA VAL A 112 12.99 -6.06 11.45
C VAL A 112 13.14 -4.58 11.10
N GLY A 113 14.17 -3.91 11.64
CA GLY A 113 14.55 -2.55 11.24
C GLY A 113 13.73 -1.40 11.85
N PHE A 114 12.77 -1.69 12.73
CA PHE A 114 12.00 -0.65 13.43
C PHE A 114 12.84 0.02 14.53
N SER A 115 13.31 1.23 14.28
CA SER A 115 14.20 2.00 15.19
C SER A 115 13.46 3.01 16.08
N THR A 116 12.21 3.33 15.77
CA THR A 116 11.34 4.24 16.54
C THR A 116 10.24 3.46 17.25
N PRO A 117 9.64 3.99 18.34
CA PRO A 117 8.45 3.39 18.92
C PRO A 117 7.33 3.40 17.87
N THR A 118 7.00 2.21 17.39
CA THR A 118 5.90 1.97 16.47
C THR A 118 4.80 1.26 17.21
N SER A 119 3.55 1.61 16.89
CA SER A 119 2.40 0.81 17.31
C SER A 119 2.02 -0.12 16.17
N LEU A 120 1.86 -1.39 16.52
CA LEU A 120 1.47 -2.45 15.60
C LEU A 120 0.02 -2.80 15.85
N ARG A 121 -0.75 -2.92 14.78
CA ARG A 121 -2.09 -3.50 14.76
C ARG A 121 -2.12 -4.57 13.68
N ALA A 122 -3.12 -5.45 13.72
CA ALA A 122 -3.31 -6.45 12.69
C ALA A 122 -4.74 -6.42 12.20
N ALA A 123 -4.92 -6.62 10.90
CA ALA A 123 -6.22 -6.75 10.28
C ALA A 123 -6.25 -7.96 9.35
N VAL A 124 -7.44 -8.50 9.12
CA VAL A 124 -7.65 -9.61 8.20
C VAL A 124 -8.82 -9.32 7.27
N SER A 125 -8.77 -9.89 6.07
CA SER A 125 -9.87 -9.91 5.12
C SER A 125 -9.87 -11.21 4.33
N ASP A 126 -10.99 -11.56 3.70
CA ASP A 126 -11.09 -12.68 2.76
C ASP A 126 -10.63 -12.31 1.34
N SER A 127 -10.39 -11.01 1.08
CA SER A 127 -9.97 -10.50 -0.22
C SER A 127 -9.22 -9.18 -0.12
N GLU A 128 -8.54 -8.79 -1.20
CA GLU A 128 -7.84 -7.50 -1.30
C GLU A 128 -8.82 -6.30 -1.27
N ARG A 129 -10.12 -6.54 -1.39
CA ARG A 129 -11.16 -5.50 -1.45
C ARG A 129 -11.76 -5.17 -0.08
N GLY A 130 -11.43 -5.92 0.97
CA GLY A 130 -12.10 -5.80 2.25
C GLY A 130 -13.48 -6.48 2.28
N PRO A 131 -14.25 -6.29 3.37
CA PRO A 131 -13.92 -5.44 4.52
C PRO A 131 -12.77 -6.02 5.35
N TRP A 132 -12.05 -5.14 6.03
CA TRP A 132 -10.96 -5.47 6.93
C TRP A 132 -11.44 -5.44 8.37
N SER A 133 -11.06 -6.46 9.14
CA SER A 133 -11.39 -6.55 10.57
C SER A 133 -10.12 -6.54 11.38
N LEU A 134 -10.04 -5.68 12.41
CA LEU A 134 -8.93 -5.73 13.35
C LEU A 134 -8.96 -7.05 14.12
N VAL A 135 -7.78 -7.63 14.32
CA VAL A 135 -7.62 -8.87 15.08
C VAL A 135 -6.68 -8.66 16.26
N PRO A 136 -6.86 -9.42 17.36
CA PRO A 136 -5.92 -9.42 18.46
C PRO A 136 -4.51 -9.78 17.99
N LEU A 137 -3.52 -9.07 18.54
CA LEU A 137 -2.10 -9.39 18.39
C LEU A 137 -1.47 -9.66 19.76
N THR A 138 -0.55 -10.61 19.81
CA THR A 138 0.23 -10.95 21.00
C THR A 138 1.71 -10.86 20.65
N VAL A 139 2.45 -10.01 21.36
CA VAL A 139 3.90 -9.83 21.16
C VAL A 139 4.63 -10.79 22.09
N SER A 140 5.54 -11.61 21.57
CA SER A 140 6.42 -12.42 22.40
C SER A 140 7.33 -11.50 23.24
N GLU A 141 7.47 -11.79 24.54
CA GLU A 141 8.24 -10.96 25.48
C GLU A 141 9.76 -11.04 25.28
N ASP A 142 10.24 -11.85 24.32
CA ASP A 142 11.67 -11.95 24.04
C ASP A 142 12.16 -10.72 23.24
N VAL A 143 12.66 -9.71 23.97
CA VAL A 143 13.05 -8.40 23.44
C VAL A 143 14.45 -8.39 22.80
N THR A 144 15.15 -9.53 22.81
CA THR A 144 16.53 -9.66 22.31
C THR A 144 16.58 -10.23 20.88
N GLY A 145 15.92 -9.55 19.93
CA GLY A 145 15.97 -9.94 18.52
C GLY A 145 14.80 -9.40 17.70
N PRO A 146 14.65 -9.88 16.44
CA PRO A 146 13.42 -9.71 15.68
C PRO A 146 12.23 -10.17 16.53
N ARG A 147 11.20 -9.33 16.69
CA ARG A 147 10.05 -9.69 17.53
C ARG A 147 9.12 -10.58 16.75
N THR A 148 8.90 -11.79 17.26
CA THR A 148 7.81 -12.65 16.81
C THR A 148 6.52 -12.16 17.45
N VAL A 149 5.53 -11.87 16.61
CA VAL A 149 4.19 -11.45 16.99
C VAL A 149 3.22 -12.46 16.40
N SER A 150 2.27 -12.93 17.20
CA SER A 150 1.19 -13.79 16.73
C SER A 150 -0.09 -12.98 16.59
N ILE A 151 -0.84 -13.20 15.52
CA ILE A 151 -2.19 -12.67 15.32
C ILE A 151 -3.20 -13.80 15.32
N THR A 152 -4.40 -13.50 15.82
CA THR A 152 -5.51 -14.44 15.86
C THR A 152 -6.38 -14.29 14.61
N VAL A 153 -6.24 -15.22 13.67
CA VAL A 153 -7.01 -15.21 12.43
C VAL A 153 -8.32 -15.99 12.62
N PRO A 154 -9.51 -15.36 12.41
CA PRO A 154 -10.78 -16.03 12.55
C PRO A 154 -11.06 -16.99 11.38
N GLY A 155 -11.65 -18.15 11.70
CA GLY A 155 -12.16 -19.13 10.75
C GLY A 155 -13.56 -19.62 11.12
N ILE A 156 -14.16 -20.43 10.25
CA ILE A 156 -15.50 -20.99 10.44
C ILE A 156 -15.39 -22.49 10.76
N PRO A 157 -15.85 -22.95 11.95
CA PRO A 157 -15.91 -24.38 12.25
C PRO A 157 -16.80 -25.07 11.22
N ASP A 158 -16.35 -26.21 10.69
CA ASP A 158 -17.02 -26.99 9.62
C ASP A 158 -16.99 -26.40 8.21
N ALA A 159 -16.07 -25.47 7.92
CA ALA A 159 -15.83 -25.05 6.54
C ALA A 159 -15.53 -26.25 5.63
N THR A 160 -16.40 -26.48 4.63
CA THR A 160 -16.27 -27.62 3.70
C THR A 160 -15.14 -27.46 2.70
N LYS A 161 -14.59 -26.24 2.58
CA LYS A 161 -13.48 -25.85 1.71
C LYS A 161 -12.55 -24.91 2.48
N PRO A 162 -11.25 -24.86 2.11
CA PRO A 162 -10.35 -23.84 2.63
C PRO A 162 -10.93 -22.44 2.39
N MET A 163 -10.79 -21.57 3.40
CA MET A 163 -11.24 -20.18 3.33
C MET A 163 -10.06 -19.28 2.97
N PRO A 164 -10.17 -18.41 1.95
CA PRO A 164 -9.12 -17.46 1.65
C PRO A 164 -8.98 -16.44 2.78
N VAL A 165 -7.75 -16.06 3.09
CA VAL A 165 -7.47 -14.97 4.03
C VAL A 165 -6.24 -14.18 3.59
N ILE A 166 -6.30 -12.88 3.80
CA ILE A 166 -5.17 -11.96 3.68
C ILE A 166 -5.01 -11.30 5.04
N ALA A 167 -3.83 -11.42 5.61
CA ALA A 167 -3.44 -10.72 6.83
C ALA A 167 -2.72 -9.42 6.47
N ALA A 168 -2.95 -8.39 7.25
CA ALA A 168 -2.29 -7.10 7.15
C ALA A 168 -1.73 -6.71 8.51
N VAL A 169 -0.44 -6.39 8.58
CA VAL A 169 0.19 -5.76 9.73
C VAL A 169 0.23 -4.25 9.49
N LEU A 170 -0.44 -3.54 10.38
CA LEU A 170 -0.66 -2.10 10.34
C LEU A 170 0.38 -1.43 11.23
N VAL A 171 1.19 -0.55 10.66
CA VAL A 171 2.26 0.14 11.37
C VAL A 171 1.95 1.62 11.46
N ASN A 172 2.03 2.14 12.67
CA ASN A 172 1.96 3.57 12.95
C ASN A 172 3.29 4.08 13.50
N ILE A 173 3.74 5.20 12.96
CA ILE A 173 4.89 5.96 13.45
C ILE A 173 4.40 6.75 14.67
N GLY A 174 4.76 6.27 15.86
CA GLY A 174 4.24 6.80 17.13
C GLY A 174 2.98 6.07 17.63
N PRO A 175 2.23 6.68 18.56
CA PRO A 175 1.04 6.07 19.13
C PRO A 175 -0.09 6.00 18.09
N ALA A 176 -0.77 4.86 18.06
CA ALA A 176 -1.94 4.65 17.22
C ALA A 176 -3.07 5.62 17.65
N PRO A 177 -3.82 6.20 16.70
CA PRO A 177 -5.01 6.96 17.04
C PRO A 177 -6.07 6.04 17.67
N GLU A 178 -6.59 6.44 18.83
CA GLU A 178 -7.66 5.73 19.55
C GLU A 178 -8.93 6.59 19.67
N PRO A 179 -10.14 5.99 19.56
CA PRO A 179 -10.39 4.58 19.26
C PRO A 179 -10.35 4.28 17.75
N ALA A 180 -9.74 3.16 17.37
CA ALA A 180 -9.83 2.66 16.00
C ALA A 180 -11.14 1.91 15.78
N PRO A 181 -11.76 2.01 14.59
CA PRO A 181 -12.91 1.17 14.26
C PRO A 181 -12.49 -0.30 14.27
N GLN A 182 -13.38 -1.21 14.69
CA GLN A 182 -13.09 -2.65 14.65
C GLN A 182 -13.11 -3.22 13.24
N THR A 183 -13.85 -2.58 12.33
CA THR A 183 -13.96 -2.97 10.93
C THR A 183 -13.90 -1.74 10.04
N ALA A 184 -13.34 -1.89 8.85
CA ALA A 184 -13.27 -0.84 7.85
C ALA A 184 -13.43 -1.41 6.43
N ALA A 185 -13.89 -0.56 5.50
CA ALA A 185 -13.90 -0.94 4.09
C ALA A 185 -12.47 -0.95 3.53
N HIS A 186 -11.64 -0.01 3.97
CA HIS A 186 -10.28 0.18 3.50
C HIS A 186 -9.27 0.12 4.65
N LEU A 187 -8.03 -0.30 4.36
CA LEU A 187 -6.94 -0.28 5.34
C LEU A 187 -6.55 1.16 5.71
N ALA A 188 -6.64 2.08 4.76
CA ALA A 188 -6.42 3.52 4.98
C ALA A 188 -7.33 4.11 6.08
N ASP A 189 -8.53 3.56 6.27
CA ASP A 189 -9.47 4.03 7.29
C ASP A 189 -8.97 3.80 8.73
N PHE A 190 -7.99 2.91 8.93
CA PHE A 190 -7.35 2.71 10.24
C PHE A 190 -6.30 3.78 10.58
N SER A 191 -6.07 4.74 9.67
CA SER A 191 -5.09 5.84 9.83
C SER A 191 -3.68 5.32 10.11
N VAL A 192 -3.14 4.55 9.17
CA VAL A 192 -1.85 3.84 9.28
C VAL A 192 -0.82 4.45 8.34
N ASP A 193 0.47 4.39 8.69
CA ASP A 193 1.54 4.96 7.87
C ASP A 193 2.06 3.94 6.86
N VAL A 194 2.21 2.69 7.29
CA VAL A 194 2.66 1.57 6.46
C VAL A 194 1.82 0.33 6.75
N VAL A 195 1.50 -0.40 5.69
CA VAL A 195 0.79 -1.68 5.74
C VAL A 195 1.70 -2.76 5.16
N TYR A 196 1.82 -3.89 5.84
CA TYR A 196 2.44 -5.10 5.30
C TYR A 196 1.37 -6.17 5.09
N VAL A 197 1.20 -6.66 3.87
CA VAL A 197 0.19 -7.67 3.53
C VAL A 197 0.84 -9.04 3.29
N SER A 198 0.18 -10.10 3.76
CA SER A 198 0.58 -11.48 3.47
C SER A 198 0.34 -11.82 2.01
N SER A 199 0.85 -12.97 1.55
CA SER A 199 0.27 -13.62 0.37
C SER A 199 -1.19 -14.04 0.63
N ARG A 200 -1.81 -14.65 -0.38
CA ARG A 200 -3.16 -15.20 -0.28
C ARG A 200 -3.10 -16.52 0.47
N LEU A 201 -3.38 -16.47 1.76
CA LEU A 201 -3.36 -17.61 2.66
C LEU A 201 -4.70 -18.37 2.60
N GLU A 202 -4.70 -19.57 3.15
CA GLU A 202 -5.90 -20.38 3.32
C GLU A 202 -6.02 -20.87 4.77
N ILE A 203 -7.24 -20.95 5.28
CA ILE A 203 -7.58 -21.53 6.59
C ILE A 203 -8.43 -22.77 6.39
N VAL A 204 -8.11 -23.85 7.11
CA VAL A 204 -8.89 -25.08 7.16
C VAL A 204 -9.24 -25.45 8.60
N VAL A 205 -10.40 -26.08 8.76
CA VAL A 205 -10.77 -26.71 10.02
C VAL A 205 -10.55 -28.21 9.90
N PRO A 206 -9.73 -28.82 10.76
CA PRO A 206 -9.53 -30.25 10.74
C PRO A 206 -10.86 -30.93 11.07
N ARG A 207 -11.26 -31.91 10.25
CA ARG A 207 -12.46 -32.72 10.46
C ARG A 207 -12.24 -33.78 11.54
#